data_AF-A0A1D7TTC6-F1
#
_entry.id   AF-A0A1D7TTC6-F1
#
_cell.length_a   1.000
_cell.length_b   1.000
_cell.length_c   1.000
_cell.angle_alpha   90.00
_cell.angle_beta   90.00
_cell.angle_gamma   90.00
#
_symmetry.space_group_name_H-M   'P 1'
#
loop_
_entity.id
_entity.type
_entity.pdbx_description
1 polymer ?
#
loop_
_entity_poly.entity_id
_entity_poly.type
_entity_poly.pdbx_seq_one_letter_code
_entity_poly.pdbx_strand_id
1 'polypeptide(L)'
;MSNRVNHKGVRRLADNKGIPQELIDRINELSKKKKEEGLTSEELAEQKELRETYLSLFRENFRSHIEMLQVYDKNGKEVTPEKVKKIQRERGLRDD
;
A
#
# COMPACT_ATOMS: atom_id res chain seq x y z
N MET A 1 31.34 10.87 18.61
CA MET A 1 30.95 9.55 18.06
C MET A 1 29.59 9.71 17.39
N SER A 2 29.62 9.78 16.07
CA SER A 2 28.47 10.10 15.24
C SER A 2 27.80 8.82 14.77
N ASN A 3 26.49 8.68 14.99
CA ASN A 3 25.61 8.11 14.00
C ASN A 3 24.22 8.71 14.14
N ARG A 4 24.12 9.98 13.75
CA ARG A 4 22.87 10.70 13.55
C ARG A 4 22.34 10.31 12.16
N VAL A 5 21.58 9.23 12.06
CA VAL A 5 20.93 8.88 10.78
C VAL A 5 19.65 9.72 10.65
N ASN A 6 19.78 10.80 9.88
CA ASN A 6 18.79 11.41 9.00
C ASN A 6 17.31 11.35 9.40
N HIS A 7 16.83 12.45 9.97
CA HIS A 7 15.42 12.72 10.28
C HIS A 7 14.76 13.52 9.15
N LYS A 8 15.26 13.42 7.91
CA LYS A 8 14.73 14.13 6.75
C LYS A 8 14.83 13.22 5.52
N GLY A 9 13.69 12.80 4.97
CA GLY A 9 13.67 12.22 3.62
C GLY A 9 12.85 10.96 3.39
N VAL A 10 11.99 10.50 4.32
CA VAL A 10 10.97 9.53 3.90
C VAL A 10 9.89 10.32 3.17
N ARG A 11 10.01 10.41 1.84
CA ARG A 11 8.92 10.81 0.96
C ARG A 11 7.64 10.15 1.50
N ARG A 12 6.63 10.95 1.88
CA ARG A 12 5.28 10.42 2.10
C ARG A 12 4.88 9.77 0.77
N LEU A 13 5.09 8.47 0.66
CA LEU A 13 4.78 7.70 -0.53
C LEU A 13 3.26 7.60 -0.55
N ALA A 14 2.66 8.49 -1.35
CA ALA A 14 1.24 8.68 -1.53
C ALA A 14 0.49 9.11 -0.27
N ASP A 15 -0.47 10.01 -0.44
CA ASP A 15 -1.45 10.29 0.59
C ASP A 15 -2.23 8.99 0.85
N ASN A 16 -1.88 8.27 1.92
CA ASN A 16 -2.58 7.07 2.39
C ASN A 16 -3.98 7.41 2.95
N LYS A 17 -4.79 8.15 2.20
CA LYS A 17 -6.20 8.43 2.53
C LYS A 17 -6.92 7.10 2.61
N GLY A 18 -7.12 6.60 3.84
CA GLY A 18 -7.82 5.34 4.12
C GLY A 18 -7.04 4.31 4.94
N ILE A 19 -5.78 4.56 5.32
CA ILE A 19 -5.02 3.67 6.23
C ILE A 19 -4.63 4.46 7.49
N PRO A 20 -4.94 3.96 8.71
CA PRO A 20 -4.54 4.62 9.96
C PRO A 20 -3.02 4.77 10.08
N GLN A 21 -2.56 5.96 10.44
CA GLN A 21 -1.13 6.23 10.59
C GLN A 21 -0.51 5.43 11.75
N GLU A 22 -1.25 5.27 12.84
CA GLU A 22 -0.84 4.49 14.02
C GLU A 22 -0.50 3.04 13.66
N LEU A 23 -1.26 2.44 12.74
CA LEU A 23 -1.02 1.08 12.24
C LEU A 23 0.32 1.00 11.50
N ILE A 24 0.61 1.98 10.65
CA ILE A 24 1.86 2.04 9.89
C ILE A 24 3.05 2.24 10.83
N ASP A 25 2.91 3.14 11.80
CA ASP A 25 3.95 3.45 12.78
C ASP A 25 4.28 2.21 13.61
N ARG A 26 3.25 1.49 14.09
CA ARG A 26 3.44 0.24 14.83
C ARG A 26 4.12 -0.86 14.01
N ILE A 27 3.73 -1.03 12.74
CA ILE A 27 4.42 -1.98 11.84
C ILE A 27 5.90 -1.60 11.68
N ASN A 28 6.22 -0.31 11.59
CA ASN A 28 7.59 0.17 11.46
C ASN A 28 8.40 -0.06 12.73
N GLU A 29 7.83 0.19 13.90
CA GLU A 29 8.42 -0.11 15.21
C GLU A 29 8.79 -1.60 15.32
N LEU A 30 7.83 -2.50 15.08
CA LEU A 30 8.05 -3.94 15.12
C LEU A 30 9.08 -4.38 14.06
N SER A 31 9.06 -3.76 12.87
CA SER A 31 10.02 -4.06 11.81
C SER A 31 11.43 -3.59 12.16
N LYS A 32 11.57 -2.49 12.89
CA LYS A 32 12.87 -2.00 13.38
C LYS A 32 13.39 -2.90 14.50
N LYS A 33 12.54 -3.23 15.48
CA LYS A 33 12.88 -4.14 16.58
C LYS A 33 13.33 -5.52 16.08
N LYS A 34 12.63 -6.08 15.08
CA LYS A 34 13.02 -7.33 14.41
C LYS A 34 14.44 -7.31 13.84
N LYS A 35 14.89 -6.17 13.31
CA LYS A 35 16.22 -6.03 12.69
C LYS A 35 17.33 -5.84 13.73
N GLU A 36 17.03 -5.18 14.84
CA GLU A 36 18.02 -4.83 15.87
C GLU A 36 18.17 -5.93 16.93
N GLU A 37 17.05 -6.42 17.46
CA GLU A 37 17.00 -7.27 18.65
C GLU A 37 16.29 -8.61 18.42
N GLY A 38 15.50 -8.71 17.35
CA GLY A 38 14.57 -9.82 17.11
C GLY A 38 13.16 -9.51 17.63
N LEU A 39 12.21 -10.42 17.40
CA LEU A 39 10.83 -10.30 17.89
C LEU A 39 10.49 -11.50 18.75
N THR A 40 9.68 -11.28 19.79
CA THR A 40 9.06 -12.38 20.52
C THR A 40 7.97 -13.05 19.67
N SER A 41 7.52 -14.23 20.08
CA SER A 41 6.42 -14.94 19.40
C SER A 41 5.12 -14.13 19.38
N GLU A 42 4.85 -13.38 20.46
CA GLU A 42 3.68 -12.49 20.57
C GLU A 42 3.78 -11.32 19.59
N GLU A 43 4.95 -10.67 19.52
CA GLU A 43 5.18 -9.55 18.60
C GLU A 43 5.20 -9.98 17.13
N LEU A 44 5.60 -11.22 16.84
CA LEU A 44 5.49 -11.81 15.51
C LEU A 44 4.03 -12.01 15.09
N ALA A 45 3.17 -12.46 16.02
CA ALA A 45 1.74 -12.58 15.77
C ALA A 45 1.12 -11.20 15.55
N GLU A 46 1.42 -10.22 16.41
CA GLU A 46 0.98 -8.83 16.28
C GLU A 46 1.41 -8.24 14.93
N GLN A 47 2.69 -8.38 14.56
CA GLN A 47 3.21 -7.89 13.28
C GLN A 47 2.47 -8.52 12.09
N LYS A 48 2.11 -9.80 12.18
CA LYS A 48 1.39 -10.51 11.12
C LYS A 48 -0.02 -9.95 10.96
N GLU A 49 -0.77 -9.82 12.05
CA GLU A 49 -2.14 -9.29 12.05
C GLU A 49 -2.19 -7.85 11.54
N LEU A 50 -1.26 -7.00 12.00
CA LEU A 50 -1.15 -5.62 11.53
C LEU A 50 -0.86 -5.54 10.03
N ARG A 51 0.02 -6.41 9.52
CA ARG A 51 0.32 -6.47 8.08
C ARG A 51 -0.85 -6.98 7.25
N GLU A 52 -1.59 -7.96 7.74
CA GLU A 52 -2.80 -8.45 7.06
C GLU A 52 -3.84 -7.34 6.97
N THR A 53 -4.06 -6.61 8.07
CA THR A 53 -4.95 -5.45 8.12
C THR A 53 -4.52 -4.36 7.15
N TYR A 54 -3.23 -3.99 7.17
CA TYR A 54 -2.64 -3.04 6.22
C TYR A 54 -2.91 -3.45 4.77
N LEU A 55 -2.63 -4.71 4.43
CA LEU A 55 -2.79 -5.21 3.07
C LEU A 55 -4.26 -5.26 2.63
N SER A 56 -5.20 -5.50 3.54
CA SER A 56 -6.63 -5.44 3.22
C SER A 56 -7.03 -4.02 2.83
N LEU A 57 -6.75 -3.06 3.72
CA LEU A 57 -7.06 -1.65 3.50
C LEU A 57 -6.35 -1.11 2.26
N PHE A 58 -5.08 -1.48 2.06
CA PHE A 58 -4.32 -1.09 0.87
C PHE A 58 -4.95 -1.65 -0.40
N ARG A 59 -5.36 -2.92 -0.43
CA ARG A 59 -5.98 -3.53 -1.62
C ARG A 59 -7.33 -2.90 -1.95
N GLU A 60 -8.13 -2.59 -0.94
CA GLU A 60 -9.42 -1.91 -1.12
C GLU A 60 -9.23 -0.52 -1.71
N ASN A 61 -8.35 0.29 -1.10
CA ASN A 61 -8.03 1.61 -1.61
C ASN A 61 -7.43 1.51 -3.02
N PHE A 62 -6.51 0.57 -3.27
CA PHE A 62 -5.88 0.44 -4.59
C PHE A 62 -6.87 0.03 -5.69
N ARG A 63 -7.84 -0.85 -5.39
CA ARG A 63 -8.90 -1.23 -6.34
C ARG A 63 -9.70 -0.01 -6.79
N SER A 64 -10.15 0.84 -5.87
CA SER A 64 -10.95 2.02 -6.22
C SER A 64 -10.17 3.00 -7.11
N HIS A 65 -8.86 3.15 -6.86
CA HIS A 65 -8.01 4.00 -7.68
C HIS A 65 -7.78 3.43 -9.09
N ILE A 66 -7.53 2.12 -9.21
CA ILE A 66 -7.29 1.46 -10.51
C ILE A 66 -8.55 1.49 -11.38
N GLU A 67 -9.73 1.38 -10.77
CA GLU A 67 -11.01 1.46 -11.48
C GLU A 67 -11.22 2.81 -12.19
N MET A 68 -10.53 3.88 -11.78
CA MET A 68 -10.64 5.21 -12.41
C MET A 68 -9.56 5.48 -13.47
N LEU A 69 -8.57 4.59 -13.64
CA LEU A 69 -7.43 4.81 -14.52
C LEU A 69 -7.51 3.95 -15.78
N GLN A 70 -6.91 4.46 -16.85
CA GLN A 70 -6.68 3.73 -18.10
C GLN A 70 -5.17 3.57 -18.29
N VAL A 71 -4.71 2.35 -18.56
CA VAL A 71 -3.28 2.04 -18.65
C VAL A 71 -2.91 1.92 -20.12
N TYR A 72 -1.91 2.68 -20.54
CA TYR A 72 -1.36 2.66 -21.90
C TYR A 72 0.09 2.17 -21.88
N ASP A 73 0.48 1.40 -22.90
CA ASP A 73 1.87 1.01 -23.08
C ASP A 73 2.71 2.15 -23.68
N LYS A 74 4.02 1.91 -23.84
CA LYS A 74 4.95 2.90 -24.41
C LYS A 74 4.64 3.27 -25.87
N ASN A 75 3.85 2.45 -26.56
CA ASN A 75 3.44 2.65 -27.95
C ASN A 75 2.08 3.34 -28.04
N GLY A 76 1.46 3.71 -26.91
CA GLY A 76 0.14 4.33 -26.86
C GLY A 76 -1.03 3.35 -27.00
N LYS A 77 -0.79 2.04 -26.97
CA LYS A 77 -1.85 1.03 -26.97
C LYS A 77 -2.42 0.87 -25.58
N GLU A 78 -3.75 0.90 -25.46
CA GLU A 78 -4.40 0.62 -24.19
C GLU A 78 -4.18 -0.85 -23.77
N VAL A 79 -3.59 -1.02 -22.59
CA VAL A 79 -3.29 -2.30 -21.94
C VAL A 79 -3.96 -2.42 -20.57
N THR A 80 -5.03 -1.64 -20.33
CA THR A 80 -5.90 -1.79 -19.16
C THR A 80 -6.36 -3.25 -19.08
N PRO A 81 -6.17 -3.95 -17.95
CA PRO A 81 -6.60 -5.35 -17.82
C PRO A 81 -8.11 -5.52 -18.06
N GLU A 82 -8.51 -6.60 -18.74
CA GLU A 82 -9.91 -6.87 -19.08
C GLU A 82 -10.86 -6.88 -17.87
N LYS A 83 -10.37 -7.34 -16.71
CA LYS A 83 -11.14 -7.28 -15.45
C LYS A 83 -11.51 -5.85 -15.05
N VAL A 84 -10.59 -4.90 -15.24
CA VAL A 84 -10.80 -3.49 -14.91
C VAL A 84 -11.75 -2.85 -15.90
N LYS A 85 -11.59 -3.12 -17.21
CA LYS A 85 -12.52 -2.65 -18.24
C LYS A 85 -13.95 -3.12 -17.99
N LYS A 86 -14.14 -4.38 -17.61
CA LYS A 86 -15.46 -4.93 -17.27
C LYS A 86 -16.11 -4.16 -16.11
N ILE A 87 -15.36 -3.89 -15.04
CA ILE A 87 -15.84 -3.13 -13.88
C ILE A 87 -16.19 -1.68 -14.29
N GLN A 88 -15.39 -1.06 -15.16
CA GLN A 88 -15.65 0.29 -15.67
C GLN A 88 -16.95 0.35 -16.48
N ARG A 89 -17.23 -0.66 -17.34
CA ARG A 89 -18.50 -0.77 -18.07
C ARG A 89 -19.69 -0.98 -17.15
N GLU A 90 -19.57 -1.88 -16.17
CA GLU A 90 -20.63 -2.13 -15.17
C GLU A 90 -20.97 -0.87 -14.37
N ARG A 91 -20.01 0.04 -14.18
CA ARG A 91 -20.19 1.33 -13.50
C ARG A 91 -20.55 2.50 -14.43
N GLY A 92 -20.67 2.28 -15.74
CA GLY A 92 -20.95 3.34 -16.72
C GLY A 92 -19.85 4.38 -16.87
N LEU A 93 -18.60 4.01 -16.56
CA LEU A 93 -17.43 4.90 -16.71
C LEU A 93 -16.83 4.86 -18.13
N ARG A 94 -17.34 3.96 -18.98
CA ARG A 94 -16.86 3.70 -20.34
C ARG A 94 -17.97 3.09 -21.18
N ASP A 95 -18.05 3.49 -22.45
CA ASP A 95 -19.11 3.15 -23.40
C ASP A 95 -18.61 2.27 -24.57
N ASP A 96 -17.33 1.87 -24.55
CA ASP A 96 -16.66 1.06 -25.58
C ASP A 96 -16.85 -0.45 -25.43
#